data_AF-A0A950FHY7-F1
#
_entry.id   AF-A0A950FHY7-F1
#
_cell.length_a   1.000
_cell.length_b   1.000
_cell.length_c   1.000
_cell.angle_alpha   90.00
_cell.angle_beta   90.00
_cell.angle_gamma   90.00
#
_symmetry.space_group_name_H-M   'P 1'
#
loop_
_entity.id
_entity.type
_entity.pdbx_description
1 polymer ?
#
loop_
_entity_poly.entity_id
_entity_poly.type
_entity_poly.pdbx_seq_one_letter_code
_entity_poly.pdbx_strand_id
1 'polypeptide(L)'
;MAGFTNPKRERQLPSGMRPFARLRSATGRIYSKAGEFVAGIGASDDGRIEQGEQPRKRHRRRAQVGVKPLQEFHAAPLYGGDLHRADMAWARHAAGRGLTLEQIKDELLNGRDLSKKGSRKRQLEYVERTARKAIDQMSG
;
A
#
# COMPACT_ATOMS: atom_id res chain seq x y z
N MET A 1 0.28 -19.05 -5.48
CA MET A 1 -0.48 -20.13 -6.12
C MET A 1 -0.03 -21.46 -5.53
N ALA A 2 -0.94 -22.39 -5.27
CA ALA A 2 -0.58 -23.72 -4.79
C ALA A 2 0.14 -24.50 -5.91
N GLY A 3 1.02 -25.42 -5.55
CA GLY A 3 1.85 -26.19 -6.50
C GLY A 3 3.15 -25.50 -6.91
N PHE A 4 3.37 -24.24 -6.52
CA PHE A 4 4.64 -23.53 -6.77
C PHE A 4 5.53 -23.55 -5.53
N THR A 5 6.84 -23.48 -5.74
CA THR A 5 7.79 -23.34 -4.65
C THR A 5 7.70 -21.96 -4.00
N ASN A 6 7.90 -21.90 -2.68
CA ASN A 6 8.00 -20.65 -1.95
C ASN A 6 9.40 -20.05 -2.14
N PRO A 7 9.56 -18.89 -2.83
CA PRO A 7 10.88 -18.35 -3.15
C PRO A 7 11.56 -17.66 -1.96
N LYS A 8 10.88 -17.51 -0.82
CA LYS A 8 11.44 -16.83 0.36
C LYS A 8 12.61 -17.62 0.94
N ARG A 9 13.78 -16.98 1.03
CA ARG A 9 15.02 -17.60 1.57
C ARG A 9 14.84 -18.16 2.99
N GLU A 10 14.13 -17.43 3.85
CA GLU A 10 13.80 -17.85 5.23
C GLU A 10 12.95 -19.13 5.32
N ARG A 11 12.37 -19.58 4.20
CA ARG A 11 11.52 -20.77 4.14
C ARG A 11 12.21 -21.96 3.48
N GLN A 12 13.50 -21.84 3.13
CA GLN A 12 14.26 -22.97 2.62
C GLN A 12 14.35 -24.09 3.66
N LEU A 13 14.29 -25.32 3.19
CA LEU A 13 14.49 -26.49 4.02
C LEU A 13 15.97 -26.62 4.41
N PRO A 14 16.31 -27.38 5.46
CA PRO A 14 17.70 -27.68 5.80
C PRO A 14 18.50 -28.31 4.65
N SER A 15 17.82 -28.96 3.71
CA SER A 15 18.40 -29.51 2.47
C SER A 15 18.71 -28.46 1.39
N GLY A 16 18.44 -27.18 1.61
CA GLY A 16 18.58 -26.10 0.63
C GLY A 16 17.46 -26.03 -0.42
N MET A 17 16.56 -27.01 -0.46
CA MET A 17 15.41 -27.03 -1.36
C MET A 17 14.32 -26.05 -0.90
N ARG A 18 13.53 -25.55 -1.86
CA ARG A 18 12.40 -24.66 -1.58
C ARG A 18 11.12 -25.48 -1.37
N PRO A 19 10.35 -25.23 -0.29
CA PRO A 19 9.13 -25.97 -0.04
C PRO A 19 8.01 -25.54 -1.01
N PHE A 20 7.11 -26.46 -1.32
CA PHE A 20 5.93 -26.18 -2.15
C PHE A 20 4.79 -25.57 -1.34
N ALA A 21 4.15 -24.55 -1.89
CA ALA A 21 2.90 -24.02 -1.38
C ALA A 21 1.78 -25.05 -1.61
N ARG A 22 1.08 -25.44 -0.55
CA ARG A 22 -0.01 -26.41 -0.61
C ARG A 22 -1.35 -25.72 -0.38
N LEU A 23 -2.37 -26.11 -1.16
CA LEU A 23 -3.74 -25.76 -0.86
C LEU A 23 -4.20 -26.60 0.34
N ARG A 24 -4.63 -25.95 1.42
CA ARG A 24 -5.11 -26.64 2.63
C ARG A 24 -6.60 -26.96 2.56
N SER A 25 -7.39 -26.04 2.04
CA SER A 25 -8.83 -26.19 1.85
C SER A 25 -9.30 -25.15 0.84
N ALA A 26 -10.25 -25.52 0.00
CA ALA A 26 -11.01 -24.59 -0.83
C ALA A 26 -12.46 -25.05 -0.83
N THR A 27 -13.30 -24.41 -0.02
CA THR A 27 -14.73 -24.75 0.09
C THR A 27 -15.58 -24.03 -0.95
N GLY A 28 -15.07 -22.95 -1.55
CA GLY A 28 -15.80 -22.13 -2.51
C GLY A 28 -17.03 -21.41 -1.93
N ARG A 29 -17.25 -21.50 -0.62
CA ARG A 29 -18.41 -20.90 0.06
C ARG A 29 -18.12 -19.46 0.44
N ILE A 30 -19.15 -18.62 0.33
CA ILE A 30 -19.09 -17.24 0.83
C ILE A 30 -18.94 -17.30 2.36
N TYR A 31 -18.08 -16.44 2.88
CA TYR A 31 -17.86 -16.30 4.32
C TYR A 31 -19.16 -15.88 5.01
N SER A 32 -19.56 -16.57 6.07
CA SER A 32 -20.86 -16.38 6.72
C SER A 32 -21.11 -14.96 7.23
N LYS A 33 -20.06 -14.23 7.61
CA LYS A 33 -20.14 -12.84 8.07
C LYS A 33 -19.83 -11.82 6.98
N ALA A 34 -19.90 -12.20 5.70
CA ALA A 34 -19.59 -11.30 4.59
C ALA A 34 -20.45 -10.01 4.63
N GLY A 35 -21.74 -10.11 4.96
CA GLY A 35 -22.63 -8.95 5.06
C GLY A 35 -22.22 -7.97 6.17
N GLU A 36 -21.99 -8.47 7.39
CA GLU A 36 -21.52 -7.67 8.52
C GLU A 36 -20.16 -7.03 8.25
N PHE A 37 -19.25 -7.79 7.62
CA PHE A 37 -17.92 -7.31 7.27
C PHE A 37 -17.99 -6.13 6.28
N VAL A 38 -18.82 -6.24 5.24
CA VAL A 38 -19.02 -5.16 4.26
C VAL A 38 -19.70 -3.95 4.92
N ALA A 39 -20.70 -4.16 5.77
CA ALA A 39 -21.37 -3.09 6.50
C ALA A 39 -20.43 -2.32 7.44
N GLY A 40 -19.49 -3.02 8.10
CA GLY A 40 -18.49 -2.39 8.98
C GLY A 40 -17.48 -1.51 8.25
N ILE A 41 -17.26 -1.72 6.95
CA ILE A 41 -16.38 -0.87 6.13
C ILE A 41 -17.04 0.50 5.91
N GLY A 42 -18.35 0.53 5.60
CA GLY A 42 -19.09 1.78 5.36
C GLY A 42 -19.18 2.69 6.60
N ALA A 43 -19.50 2.11 7.75
CA ALA A 43 -19.64 2.86 9.02
C ALA A 43 -18.32 3.50 9.51
N SER A 44 -17.17 3.07 9.00
CA SER A 44 -15.85 3.62 9.35
C SER A 44 -15.47 4.88 8.56
N ASP A 45 -16.14 5.14 7.43
CA ASP A 45 -15.85 6.30 6.57
C ASP A 45 -16.71 7.53 6.95
N ASP A 46 -17.93 7.34 7.46
CA ASP A 46 -18.85 8.45 7.78
C ASP A 46 -18.38 9.33 8.97
N GLY A 47 -17.55 8.80 9.87
CA GLY A 47 -17.06 9.53 11.06
C GLY A 47 -15.83 10.41 10.84
N ARG A 48 -15.26 10.47 9.62
CA ARG A 48 -13.99 11.18 9.35
C ARG A 48 -14.14 12.53 8.65
N ILE A 49 -15.35 12.93 8.25
CA ILE A 49 -15.57 14.16 7.46
C ILE A 49 -15.50 15.43 8.32
N GLU A 50 -15.70 15.34 9.64
CA GLU A 50 -16.00 16.50 10.49
C GLU A 50 -14.79 17.21 11.15
N GLN A 51 -13.54 16.74 11.01
CA GLN A 51 -12.42 17.29 11.80
C GLN A 51 -11.17 17.57 10.96
N GLY A 52 -11.19 18.64 10.15
CA GLY A 52 -10.06 18.95 9.28
C GLY A 52 -9.89 20.39 8.82
N GLU A 53 -10.54 21.38 9.42
CA GLU A 53 -10.28 22.79 9.10
C GLU A 53 -9.24 23.40 10.06
N GLN A 54 -7.95 23.32 9.70
CA GLN A 54 -6.97 24.36 10.06
C GLN A 54 -5.95 24.56 8.93
N PRO A 55 -5.73 25.80 8.45
CA PRO A 55 -4.91 26.04 7.27
C PRO A 55 -3.43 26.13 7.65
N ARG A 56 -2.70 25.01 7.53
CA ARG A 56 -1.24 25.06 7.56
C ARG A 56 -0.71 25.42 6.18
N LYS A 57 -0.25 26.67 6.06
CA LYS A 57 0.52 27.20 4.93
C LYS A 57 1.74 26.33 4.64
N ARG A 58 1.65 25.39 3.68
CA ARG A 58 2.82 24.82 3.00
C ARG A 58 2.45 24.55 1.55
N HIS A 59 3.13 25.29 0.67
CA HIS A 59 3.27 25.13 -0.78
C HIS A 59 2.06 24.56 -1.53
N ARG A 60 1.47 25.41 -2.38
CA ARG A 60 0.54 25.03 -3.47
C ARG A 60 1.12 23.89 -4.32
N ARG A 61 0.98 22.65 -3.89
CA ARG A 61 0.90 21.49 -4.78
C ARG A 61 -0.55 21.46 -5.21
N ARG A 62 -0.77 21.56 -6.52
CA ARG A 62 -2.11 21.44 -7.13
C ARG A 62 -2.82 20.28 -6.44
N ALA A 63 -3.85 20.58 -5.66
CA ALA A 63 -4.72 19.56 -5.13
C ALA A 63 -5.31 18.84 -6.35
N GLN A 64 -4.73 17.70 -6.73
CA GLN A 64 -5.36 16.83 -7.69
C GLN A 64 -6.59 16.28 -6.98
N VAL A 65 -7.73 16.86 -7.35
CA VAL A 65 -9.03 16.69 -6.71
C VAL A 65 -9.28 15.19 -6.48
N GLY A 66 -9.30 14.76 -5.22
CA GLY A 66 -9.63 13.38 -4.82
C GLY A 66 -8.47 12.46 -4.43
N VAL A 67 -7.22 12.92 -4.44
CA VAL A 67 -6.09 12.12 -3.94
C VAL A 67 -5.85 12.43 -2.46
N LYS A 68 -6.05 11.42 -1.62
CA LYS A 68 -5.79 11.52 -0.18
C LYS A 68 -4.30 11.72 0.07
N PRO A 69 -3.90 12.55 1.05
CA PRO A 69 -2.48 12.79 1.35
C PRO A 69 -1.80 11.51 1.88
N LEU A 70 -0.51 11.32 1.55
CA LEU A 70 0.27 10.14 1.98
C LEU A 70 0.28 9.97 3.51
N GLN A 71 0.30 11.08 4.23
CA GLN A 71 0.34 11.14 5.68
C GLN A 71 -0.92 10.54 6.32
N GLU A 72 -2.07 10.61 5.65
CA GLU A 72 -3.31 9.95 6.11
C GLU A 72 -3.12 8.43 6.13
N PHE A 73 -2.39 7.88 5.16
CA PHE A 73 -2.07 6.45 5.12
C PHE A 73 -1.00 6.09 6.15
N HIS A 74 -0.01 6.94 6.40
CA HIS A 74 0.99 6.69 7.44
C HIS A 74 0.40 6.71 8.85
N ALA A 75 -0.58 7.58 9.10
CA ALA A 75 -1.26 7.70 10.38
C ALA A 75 -2.39 6.66 10.58
N ALA A 76 -2.78 5.94 9.53
CA ALA A 76 -3.89 5.00 9.61
C ALA A 76 -3.55 3.78 10.52
N PRO A 77 -4.35 3.52 11.58
CA PRO A 77 -4.12 2.39 12.49
C PRO A 77 -4.09 1.02 11.78
N LEU A 78 -4.79 0.92 10.64
CA LEU A 78 -4.84 -0.28 9.79
C LEU A 78 -3.47 -0.82 9.41
N TYR A 79 -2.46 0.04 9.27
CA TYR A 79 -1.11 -0.37 8.89
C TYR A 79 -0.21 -0.66 10.09
N GLY A 80 -0.63 -0.37 11.33
CA GLY A 80 0.12 -0.72 12.54
C GLY A 80 1.56 -0.20 12.56
N GLY A 81 1.82 0.95 11.93
CA GLY A 81 3.17 1.50 11.77
C GLY A 81 4.02 0.84 10.66
N ASP A 82 3.50 -0.12 9.89
CA ASP A 82 4.14 -0.65 8.69
C ASP A 82 4.04 0.38 7.55
N LEU A 83 5.02 1.28 7.52
CA LEU A 83 5.07 2.34 6.53
C LEU A 83 5.33 1.80 5.11
N HIS A 84 5.83 0.57 4.93
CA HIS A 84 5.93 -0.04 3.60
C HIS A 84 4.57 -0.39 3.04
N ARG A 85 3.72 -0.97 3.89
CA ARG A 85 2.36 -1.30 3.52
C ARG A 85 1.53 -0.03 3.28
N ALA A 86 1.73 1.00 4.09
CA ALA A 86 1.07 2.30 3.92
C ALA A 86 1.49 2.99 2.60
N ASP A 87 2.79 3.02 2.27
CA ASP A 87 3.27 3.58 1.00
C ASP A 87 2.65 2.89 -0.21
N MET A 88 2.60 1.55 -0.18
CA MET A 88 2.05 0.76 -1.29
C MET A 88 0.55 0.99 -1.45
N ALA A 89 -0.18 1.10 -0.33
CA ALA A 89 -1.61 1.37 -0.36
C ALA A 89 -1.91 2.77 -0.90
N TRP A 90 -1.14 3.78 -0.47
CA TRP A 90 -1.26 5.13 -1.01
C TRP A 90 -0.90 5.18 -2.50
N ALA A 91 0.18 4.52 -2.92
CA ALA A 91 0.60 4.49 -4.32
C ALA A 91 -0.48 3.89 -5.24
N ARG A 92 -1.21 2.87 -4.77
CA ARG A 92 -2.38 2.32 -5.49
C ARG A 92 -3.53 3.31 -5.52
N HIS A 93 -3.86 3.96 -4.40
CA HIS A 93 -4.89 5.00 -4.38
C HIS A 93 -4.57 6.10 -5.38
N ALA A 94 -3.33 6.59 -5.37
CA ALA A 94 -2.82 7.61 -6.27
C ALA A 94 -2.90 7.18 -7.75
N ALA A 95 -2.40 5.98 -8.08
CA ALA A 95 -2.49 5.45 -9.44
C ALA A 95 -3.95 5.35 -9.92
N GLY A 96 -4.88 4.98 -9.04
CA GLY A 96 -6.31 4.88 -9.37
C GLY A 96 -7.01 6.20 -9.57
N ARG A 97 -6.40 7.28 -9.11
CA ARG A 97 -6.82 8.65 -9.35
C ARG A 97 -6.07 9.29 -10.53
N GLY A 98 -5.28 8.50 -11.27
CA GLY A 98 -4.62 8.93 -12.49
C GLY A 98 -3.26 9.61 -12.28
N LEU A 99 -2.63 9.45 -11.11
CA LEU A 99 -1.29 10.00 -10.91
C LEU A 99 -0.27 9.26 -11.77
N THR A 100 0.66 10.03 -12.33
CA THR A 100 1.76 9.47 -13.12
C THR A 100 2.82 8.83 -12.21
N LEU A 101 3.66 7.98 -12.81
CA LEU A 101 4.79 7.34 -12.13
C LEU A 101 5.67 8.36 -11.38
N GLU A 102 5.98 9.49 -12.03
CA GLU A 102 6.83 10.53 -11.48
C GLU A 102 6.18 11.23 -10.28
N GLN A 103 4.88 11.54 -10.36
CA GLN A 103 4.14 12.16 -9.27
C GLN A 103 4.09 11.25 -8.02
N ILE A 104 3.88 9.95 -8.22
CA ILE A 104 3.88 8.97 -7.12
C ILE A 104 5.30 8.86 -6.53
N LYS A 105 6.35 8.83 -7.36
CA LYS A 105 7.75 8.79 -6.90
C LYS A 105 8.09 10.03 -6.06
N ASP A 106 7.73 11.21 -6.54
CA ASP A 106 8.01 12.49 -5.87
C ASP A 106 7.31 12.60 -4.52
N GLU A 107 6.04 12.20 -4.43
CA GLU A 107 5.32 12.20 -3.16
C GLU A 107 5.91 11.18 -2.17
N LEU A 108 6.29 9.98 -2.61
CA LEU A 108 6.94 8.99 -1.74
C LEU A 108 8.32 9.44 -1.26
N LEU A 109 9.09 10.15 -2.09
CA LEU A 109 10.41 10.68 -1.71
C LEU A 109 10.32 11.83 -0.71
N ASN A 110 9.31 12.68 -0.86
CA ASN A 110 9.14 13.87 -0.01
C ASN A 110 8.28 13.60 1.22
N GLY A 111 7.52 12.52 1.22
CA GLY A 111 6.49 12.27 2.21
C GLY A 111 6.96 11.63 3.51
N ARG A 112 8.18 11.06 3.55
CA ARG A 112 8.83 10.63 4.79
C ARG A 112 10.36 10.55 4.68
N ASP A 113 11.00 10.37 5.82
CA ASP A 113 12.42 10.00 5.85
C ASP A 113 12.65 8.55 5.35
N LEU A 114 13.47 8.43 4.31
CA LEU A 114 13.89 7.16 3.70
C LEU A 114 15.34 6.80 4.01
N SER A 115 16.01 7.50 4.93
CA SER A 115 17.39 7.24 5.36
C SER A 115 17.67 5.76 5.65
N LYS A 116 16.71 5.05 6.26
CA LYS A 116 16.77 3.61 6.55
C LYS A 116 16.83 2.70 5.29
N LYS A 117 16.57 3.22 4.09
CA LYS A 117 16.78 2.51 2.82
C LYS A 117 18.21 2.59 2.29
N GLY A 118 19.05 3.40 2.93
CA GLY A 118 20.45 3.58 2.56
C GLY A 118 20.62 4.73 1.57
N SER A 119 21.53 4.54 0.60
CA SER A 119 21.93 5.59 -0.34
C SER A 119 20.75 6.17 -1.12
N ARG A 120 20.91 7.42 -1.61
CA ARG A 120 19.91 8.09 -2.45
C ARG A 120 19.48 7.23 -3.64
N LYS A 121 20.41 6.49 -4.25
CA LYS A 121 20.13 5.52 -5.33
C LYS A 121 19.14 4.44 -4.87
N ARG A 122 19.34 3.82 -3.70
CA ARG A 122 18.41 2.82 -3.13
C ARG A 122 17.06 3.41 -2.77
N GLN A 123 17.02 4.67 -2.33
CA GLN A 123 15.76 5.37 -2.07
C GLN A 123 14.97 5.56 -3.36
N LEU A 124 15.64 5.97 -4.46
CA LEU A 124 15.04 6.10 -5.78
C LEU A 124 14.53 4.76 -6.31
N GLU A 125 15.34 3.70 -6.21
CA GLU A 125 14.93 2.33 -6.58
C GLU A 125 13.72 1.86 -5.77
N TYR A 126 13.65 2.19 -4.47
CA TYR A 126 12.52 1.87 -3.62
C TYR A 126 11.22 2.54 -4.09
N VAL A 127 11.24 3.86 -4.31
CA VAL A 127 10.04 4.60 -4.72
C VAL A 127 9.61 4.21 -6.13
N GLU A 128 10.56 3.97 -7.04
CA GLU A 128 10.28 3.56 -8.40
C GLU A 128 9.62 2.19 -8.46
N ARG A 129 10.17 1.21 -7.74
CA ARG A 129 9.58 -0.12 -7.64
C ARG A 129 8.18 -0.07 -7.02
N THR A 130 7.95 0.83 -6.06
CA THR A 130 6.65 0.99 -5.40
C THR A 130 5.62 1.61 -6.35
N ALA A 131 6.00 2.69 -7.04
CA ALA A 131 5.12 3.39 -7.99
C ALA A 131 4.79 2.51 -9.21
N ARG A 132 5.79 1.85 -9.79
CA ARG A 132 5.59 0.98 -10.96
C ARG A 132 4.69 -0.20 -10.64
N LYS A 133 4.94 -0.84 -9.49
CA LYS A 133 4.09 -1.94 -9.00
C LYS A 133 2.64 -1.50 -8.76
N ALA A 134 2.43 -0.27 -8.28
CA ALA A 134 1.08 0.25 -8.08
C ALA A 134 0.35 0.46 -9.41
N ILE A 135 1.01 1.09 -10.40
CA ILE A 135 0.45 1.30 -11.75
C ILE A 135 0.14 -0.03 -12.43
N ASP A 136 1.10 -0.97 -12.45
CA ASP A 136 0.92 -2.28 -13.08
C ASP A 136 -0.28 -3.05 -12.50
N GLN A 137 -0.54 -2.91 -11.20
CA GLN A 137 -1.66 -3.56 -10.52
C GLN A 137 -3.03 -2.93 -10.77
N MET A 138 -3.06 -1.77 -11.43
CA MET A 138 -4.29 -1.07 -11.79
C MET A 138 -4.61 -1.14 -13.29
N SER A 139 -3.61 -1.47 -14.10
CA SER A 139 -3.75 -1.69 -15.54
C SER A 139 -4.09 -3.14 -15.91
N GLY A 140 -4.20 -4.04 -14.94
CA GLY A 140 -4.56 -5.45 -15.14
C GLY A 140 -5.85 -5.80 -14.41
#